data_AF-A0AAU3G4Z1-F1
#
_entry.id   AF-A0AAU3G4Z1-F1
#
_cell.length_a   1.000
_cell.length_b   1.000
_cell.length_c   1.000
_cell.angle_alpha   90.00
_cell.angle_beta   90.00
_cell.angle_gamma   90.00
#
_symmetry.space_group_name_H-M   'P 1'
#
loop_
_entity.id
_entity.type
_entity.pdbx_description
1 polymer ?
#
loop_
_entity_poly.entity_id
_entity_poly.type
_entity_poly.pdbx_seq_one_letter_code
_entity_poly.pdbx_strand_id
1 'polypeptide(L)'
;MRDVTHLVAQVREELAGELRERLRVRLHEQPTDWLVEQLMALVLRPDEITYSIPRQVPRGPSAEEGAYARPVRESDGEHGEHEATAEDAGYDQAANGQVPQQEESDRAARAARIRRLALDHTSLPGYVERYRALTREVLEGEGHLLDPPHKGGPLISPEHRAPSGEALLTESKDLLHALLFGGAEDGVWLDRVERELLTLTIPKAKAHAIGSIMRTATETGAEGAWHDPQRVAADERAANTILQIEYGEVGGELVGRAITAALRLINNLEINEQVLYGRMENVEETTLDP
;
A
#
# COMPACT_ATOMS: atom_id res chain seq x y z
N MET A 1 -35.91 -13.91 -39.99
CA MET A 1 -35.96 -13.43 -38.58
C MET A 1 -34.81 -12.47 -38.39
N ARG A 2 -35.05 -11.24 -37.91
CA ARG A 2 -33.95 -10.35 -37.51
C ARG A 2 -33.38 -10.85 -36.18
N ASP A 3 -32.07 -11.04 -36.12
CA ASP A 3 -31.36 -11.48 -34.91
C ASP A 3 -31.41 -10.37 -33.84
N VAL A 4 -31.62 -10.75 -32.58
CA VAL A 4 -31.68 -9.84 -31.42
C VAL A 4 -30.38 -9.03 -31.33
N THR A 5 -29.24 -9.63 -31.70
CA THR A 5 -27.94 -8.96 -31.76
C THR A 5 -27.96 -7.74 -32.69
N HIS A 6 -28.63 -7.86 -33.84
CA HIS A 6 -28.76 -6.76 -34.80
C HIS A 6 -29.69 -5.66 -34.29
N LEU A 7 -30.76 -6.02 -33.57
CA LEU A 7 -31.65 -5.05 -32.94
C LEU A 7 -30.92 -4.26 -31.84
N VAL A 8 -30.13 -4.93 -31.01
CA VAL A 8 -29.34 -4.29 -29.94
C VAL A 8 -28.27 -3.36 -30.51
N ALA A 9 -27.57 -3.77 -31.58
CA ALA A 9 -26.59 -2.92 -32.25
C ALA A 9 -27.24 -1.65 -32.82
N GLN A 10 -28.39 -1.79 -33.48
CA GLN A 10 -29.13 -0.66 -34.04
C GLN A 10 -29.61 0.32 -32.95
N VAL A 11 -30.19 -0.19 -31.86
CA VAL A 11 -30.66 0.67 -30.75
C VAL A 11 -29.49 1.41 -30.09
N ARG A 12 -28.32 0.76 -29.96
CA ARG A 12 -27.11 1.42 -29.44
C ARG A 12 -26.64 2.55 -30.36
N GLU A 13 -26.71 2.37 -31.67
CA GLU A 13 -26.28 3.36 -32.63
C GLU A 13 -27.23 4.58 -32.67
N GLU A 14 -28.54 4.34 -32.61
CA GLU A 14 -29.56 5.39 -32.51
C GLU A 14 -29.41 6.21 -31.21
N LEU A 15 -29.25 5.54 -30.07
CA LEU A 15 -29.03 6.20 -28.77
C LEU A 15 -27.70 6.97 -28.72
N ALA A 16 -26.64 6.44 -29.35
CA ALA A 16 -25.37 7.14 -29.45
C ALA A 16 -25.49 8.41 -30.32
N GLY A 17 -26.30 8.36 -31.38
CA GLY A 17 -26.62 9.53 -32.20
C GLY A 17 -27.33 10.63 -31.40
N GLU A 18 -28.42 10.28 -30.71
CA GLU A 18 -29.19 11.22 -29.90
C GLU A 18 -28.35 11.84 -28.77
N LEU A 19 -27.56 11.01 -28.07
CA LEU A 19 -26.70 11.47 -26.99
C LEU A 19 -25.66 12.47 -27.49
N ARG A 20 -25.02 12.21 -28.64
CA ARG A 20 -24.04 13.13 -29.24
C ARG A 20 -24.67 14.49 -29.56
N GLU A 21 -25.87 14.50 -30.13
CA GLU A 21 -26.54 15.76 -30.49
C GLU A 21 -26.94 16.56 -29.24
N ARG A 22 -27.48 15.89 -28.21
CA ARG A 22 -27.81 16.54 -26.94
C ARG A 22 -26.58 17.11 -26.24
N LEU A 23 -25.47 16.37 -26.27
CA LEU A 23 -24.19 16.87 -25.75
C LEU A 23 -23.69 18.07 -26.54
N ARG A 24 -23.78 18.03 -27.88
CA ARG A 24 -23.38 19.15 -28.74
C ARG A 24 -24.14 20.43 -28.40
N VAL A 25 -25.46 20.36 -28.27
CA VAL A 25 -26.30 21.50 -27.89
C VAL A 25 -25.91 22.04 -26.52
N ARG A 26 -25.79 21.15 -25.52
CA ARG A 26 -25.42 21.54 -24.15
C ARG A 26 -24.02 22.16 -24.04
N LEU A 27 -23.05 21.65 -24.81
CA LEU A 27 -21.70 22.19 -24.84
C LEU A 27 -21.66 23.56 -25.53
N HIS A 28 -22.50 23.79 -26.55
CA HIS A 28 -22.58 25.08 -27.22
C HIS A 28 -23.17 26.18 -26.33
N GLU A 29 -23.98 25.81 -25.34
CA GLU A 29 -24.54 26.73 -24.34
C GLU A 29 -23.55 27.11 -23.22
N GLN A 30 -22.39 26.44 -23.11
CA GLN A 30 -21.41 26.74 -22.07
C GLN A 30 -20.44 27.87 -22.47
N PRO A 31 -19.93 28.66 -21.52
CA PRO A 31 -18.86 29.62 -21.78
C PRO A 31 -17.58 28.94 -22.28
N THR A 32 -16.89 29.57 -23.24
CA THR A 32 -15.64 29.05 -23.82
C THR A 32 -14.57 28.78 -22.75
N ASP A 33 -14.42 29.68 -21.77
CA ASP A 33 -13.40 29.54 -20.72
C ASP A 33 -13.64 28.29 -19.86
N TRP A 34 -14.91 28.00 -19.55
CA TRP A 34 -15.28 26.77 -18.84
C TRP A 34 -14.95 25.52 -19.65
N LEU A 35 -15.22 25.52 -20.96
CA LEU A 35 -14.87 24.41 -21.84
C LEU A 35 -13.35 24.18 -21.90
N VAL A 36 -12.56 25.25 -21.93
CA VAL A 36 -11.09 25.18 -21.91
C VAL A 36 -10.60 24.57 -20.61
N GLU A 37 -11.13 24.98 -19.45
CA GLU A 37 -10.78 24.40 -18.16
C GLU A 37 -11.13 22.91 -18.08
N GLN A 38 -12.31 22.51 -18.56
CA GLN A 38 -12.70 21.09 -18.57
C GLN A 38 -11.83 20.27 -19.54
N LEU A 39 -11.48 20.81 -20.71
CA LEU A 39 -10.57 20.15 -21.64
C LEU A 39 -9.17 20.03 -21.08
N MET A 40 -8.66 21.06 -20.39
CA MET A 40 -7.38 20.99 -19.68
C MET A 40 -7.43 19.95 -18.57
N ALA A 41 -8.51 19.91 -17.77
CA ALA A 41 -8.68 18.90 -16.73
C ALA A 41 -8.85 17.48 -17.29
N LEU A 42 -9.30 17.31 -18.54
CA LEU A 42 -9.43 16.00 -19.19
C LEU A 42 -8.12 15.55 -19.85
N VAL A 43 -7.41 16.46 -20.52
CA VAL A 43 -6.16 16.20 -21.23
C VAL A 43 -4.98 16.11 -20.27
N LEU A 44 -5.02 16.86 -19.17
CA LEU A 44 -3.98 16.86 -18.12
C LEU A 44 -4.32 15.93 -16.95
N ARG A 45 -5.38 15.11 -17.05
CA ARG A 45 -5.52 13.95 -16.16
C ARG A 45 -4.40 12.96 -16.49
N PRO A 46 -3.50 12.64 -15.55
CA PRO A 46 -2.70 11.44 -15.65
C PRO A 46 -3.65 10.26 -15.39
N ASP A 47 -4.02 9.55 -16.46
CA ASP A 47 -4.67 8.24 -16.49
C ASP A 47 -6.00 8.04 -15.71
N GLU A 48 -7.11 8.25 -16.42
CA GLU A 48 -8.36 7.50 -16.19
C GLU A 48 -8.74 6.74 -17.47
N ILE A 49 -8.14 5.56 -17.65
CA ILE A 49 -8.62 4.57 -18.61
C ILE A 49 -9.73 3.76 -17.93
N THR A 50 -10.98 4.03 -18.30
CA THR A 50 -12.12 3.17 -17.97
C THR A 50 -12.16 2.00 -18.95
N TYR A 51 -11.95 0.77 -18.49
CA TYR A 51 -12.41 -0.42 -19.22
C TYR A 51 -13.12 -1.43 -18.33
N SER A 52 -14.21 -1.91 -18.91
CA SER A 52 -15.20 -2.87 -18.46
C SER A 52 -14.64 -4.11 -17.76
N ILE A 53 -15.21 -4.40 -16.59
CA ILE A 53 -15.02 -5.60 -15.77
C ILE A 53 -15.47 -6.86 -16.53
N PRO A 54 -14.60 -7.88 -16.73
CA PRO A 54 -15.04 -9.26 -16.88
C PRO A 54 -15.05 -9.91 -15.49
N ARG A 55 -16.25 -10.16 -14.96
CA ARG A 55 -16.44 -11.03 -13.80
C ARG A 55 -16.01 -12.44 -14.17
N GLN A 56 -14.93 -12.92 -13.57
CA GLN A 56 -14.80 -14.22 -12.87
C GLN A 56 -13.32 -14.55 -12.68
N VAL A 57 -12.87 -14.57 -11.42
CA VAL A 57 -11.59 -15.18 -11.03
C VAL A 57 -11.90 -16.52 -10.33
N PRO A 58 -11.15 -17.60 -10.61
CA PRO A 58 -11.40 -18.93 -10.06
C PRO A 58 -11.24 -18.98 -8.53
N ARG A 59 -12.16 -19.69 -7.89
CA ARG A 59 -12.07 -20.05 -6.46
C ARG A 59 -10.87 -21.00 -6.28
N GLY A 60 -9.85 -20.55 -5.54
CA GLY A 60 -8.76 -21.41 -5.09
C GLY A 60 -9.26 -22.51 -4.13
N PRO A 61 -8.52 -23.63 -4.01
CA PRO A 61 -8.97 -24.80 -3.27
C PRO A 61 -9.06 -24.51 -1.76
N SER A 62 -10.14 -25.01 -1.17
CA SER A 62 -10.41 -25.02 0.27
C SER A 62 -9.32 -25.76 1.03
N ALA A 63 -8.69 -25.07 1.98
CA ALA A 63 -7.80 -25.70 2.95
C ALA A 63 -8.65 -26.49 3.96
N GLU A 64 -8.69 -27.82 3.78
CA GLU A 64 -9.16 -28.75 4.80
C GLU A 64 -8.09 -28.90 5.90
N GLU A 65 -8.56 -28.68 7.14
CA GLU A 65 -8.30 -29.47 8.34
C GLU A 65 -6.89 -30.06 8.57
N GLY A 66 -6.22 -29.57 9.63
CA GLY A 66 -5.06 -30.27 10.17
C GLY A 66 -4.46 -29.64 11.43
N ALA A 67 -5.11 -29.90 12.56
CA ALA A 67 -4.49 -30.22 13.86
C ALA A 67 -3.58 -29.19 14.57
N TYR A 68 -4.16 -28.52 15.58
CA TYR A 68 -3.47 -27.91 16.71
C TYR A 68 -2.82 -28.99 17.61
N ALA A 69 -1.50 -28.89 17.81
CA ALA A 69 -0.81 -29.60 18.88
C ALA A 69 -0.79 -28.74 20.16
N ARG A 70 -1.34 -29.31 21.25
CA ARG A 70 -1.35 -28.76 22.61
C ARG A 70 0.05 -28.71 23.24
N PRO A 71 0.32 -27.76 24.16
CA PRO A 71 1.49 -27.82 25.03
C PRO A 71 1.25 -28.77 26.23
N VAL A 72 2.25 -29.59 26.52
CA VAL A 72 2.33 -30.44 27.73
C VAL A 72 2.91 -29.62 28.88
N ARG A 73 2.28 -29.77 30.05
CA ARG A 73 2.68 -29.18 31.33
C ARG A 73 3.26 -30.28 32.23
N GLU A 74 4.11 -29.83 33.16
CA GLU A 74 4.57 -30.48 34.40
C GLU A 74 5.69 -31.52 34.32
N SER A 75 6.80 -31.22 35.00
CA SER A 75 7.08 -31.93 36.27
C SER A 75 8.11 -31.16 37.11
N ASP A 76 7.85 -31.21 38.42
CA ASP A 76 8.61 -30.68 39.54
C ASP A 76 10.07 -31.15 39.64
N GLY A 77 10.89 -30.35 40.32
CA GLY A 77 12.27 -30.68 40.63
C GLY A 77 12.89 -29.78 41.70
N GLU A 78 12.56 -30.12 42.95
CA GLU A 78 13.41 -30.17 44.15
C GLU A 78 14.25 -28.97 44.67
N HIS A 79 14.27 -28.96 46.00
CA HIS A 79 14.95 -28.08 46.94
C HIS A 79 16.48 -28.08 46.83
N GLY A 80 17.06 -26.89 47.03
CA GLY A 80 18.46 -26.72 47.40
C GLY A 80 18.63 -25.42 48.18
N GLU A 81 18.70 -25.53 49.51
CA GLU A 81 19.07 -24.46 50.42
C GLU A 81 20.55 -24.13 50.24
N HIS A 82 20.89 -22.87 49.93
CA HIS A 82 22.25 -22.35 50.07
C HIS A 82 22.23 -20.91 50.60
N GLU A 83 22.44 -20.86 51.92
CA GLU A 83 23.33 -19.98 52.69
C GLU A 83 23.81 -18.67 52.04
N ALA A 84 23.43 -17.57 52.68
CA ALA A 84 23.77 -16.21 52.33
C ALA A 84 25.21 -15.86 52.68
N THR A 85 25.97 -15.39 51.69
CA THR A 85 27.13 -14.52 51.88
C THR A 85 26.92 -13.24 51.09
N ALA A 86 26.86 -12.14 51.83
CA ALA A 86 26.95 -10.79 51.30
C ALA A 86 28.40 -10.50 50.93
N GLU A 87 28.64 -10.09 49.68
CA GLU A 87 29.37 -8.89 49.29
C GLU A 87 29.76 -8.97 47.80
N ASP A 88 29.63 -7.83 47.15
CA ASP A 88 30.42 -7.36 46.01
C ASP A 88 29.87 -7.52 44.57
N ALA A 89 30.21 -6.49 43.80
CA ALA A 89 29.75 -6.02 42.51
C ALA A 89 29.28 -7.04 41.45
N GLY A 90 28.15 -6.72 40.78
CA GLY A 90 27.68 -7.45 39.59
C GLY A 90 26.82 -6.57 38.69
N TYR A 91 27.45 -6.02 37.65
CA TYR A 91 26.86 -5.24 36.57
C TYR A 91 25.75 -5.99 35.81
N ASP A 92 24.78 -5.21 35.31
CA ASP A 92 23.86 -5.50 34.21
C ASP A 92 24.38 -6.51 33.18
N GLN A 93 23.78 -7.70 33.08
CA GLN A 93 23.95 -8.59 31.93
C GLN A 93 22.86 -9.68 31.88
N ALA A 94 21.62 -9.32 31.52
CA ALA A 94 20.58 -10.33 31.27
C ALA A 94 19.53 -9.97 30.19
N ALA A 95 19.75 -8.96 29.33
CA ALA A 95 18.72 -8.53 28.36
C ALA A 95 19.10 -8.57 26.86
N ASN A 96 20.32 -8.95 26.47
CA ASN A 96 20.82 -8.68 25.10
C ASN A 96 20.91 -9.89 24.13
N GLY A 97 20.29 -11.04 24.42
CA GLY A 97 20.45 -12.26 23.60
C GLY A 97 19.32 -12.62 22.63
N GLN A 98 18.09 -12.11 22.82
CA GLN A 98 16.89 -12.64 22.15
C GLN A 98 16.42 -11.83 20.92
N VAL A 99 16.87 -10.59 20.77
CA VAL A 99 16.46 -9.70 19.66
C VAL A 99 16.88 -10.23 18.27
N PRO A 100 18.07 -10.82 18.05
CA PRO A 100 18.49 -11.23 16.71
C PRO A 100 17.65 -12.37 16.10
N GLN A 101 17.19 -13.31 16.93
CA GLN A 101 16.46 -14.49 16.46
C GLN A 101 15.02 -14.15 16.01
N GLN A 102 14.37 -13.21 16.71
CA GLN A 102 13.02 -12.78 16.36
C GLN A 102 13.01 -12.00 15.04
N GLU A 103 13.97 -11.10 14.84
CA GLU A 103 14.07 -10.34 13.58
C GLU A 103 14.35 -11.23 12.36
N GLU A 104 15.18 -12.27 12.53
CA GLU A 104 15.46 -13.24 11.47
C GLU A 104 14.21 -14.09 11.14
N SER A 105 13.49 -14.54 12.16
CA SER A 105 12.21 -15.24 12.00
C SER A 105 11.18 -14.38 11.26
N ASP A 106 11.05 -13.11 11.66
CA ASP A 106 10.12 -12.17 11.01
C ASP A 106 10.49 -11.90 9.55
N ARG A 107 11.79 -11.80 9.26
CA ARG A 107 12.31 -11.65 7.89
C ARG A 107 12.02 -12.89 7.04
N ALA A 108 12.25 -14.09 7.58
CA ALA A 108 11.97 -15.35 6.90
C ALA A 108 10.46 -15.53 6.64
N ALA A 109 9.62 -15.18 7.61
CA ALA A 109 8.17 -15.21 7.48
C ALA A 109 7.67 -14.22 6.40
N ARG A 110 8.25 -13.01 6.35
CA ARG A 110 7.98 -12.03 5.29
C ARG A 110 8.39 -12.56 3.93
N ALA A 111 9.62 -13.08 3.77
CA ALA A 111 10.09 -13.64 2.50
C ALA A 111 9.19 -14.79 2.01
N ALA A 112 8.68 -15.63 2.92
CA ALA A 112 7.71 -16.67 2.59
C ALA A 112 6.33 -16.12 2.16
N ARG A 113 5.90 -14.98 2.69
CA ARG A 113 4.67 -14.29 2.22
C ARG A 113 4.89 -13.64 0.86
N ILE A 114 6.01 -12.94 0.66
CA ILE A 114 6.36 -12.29 -0.62
C ILE A 114 6.42 -13.32 -1.75
N ARG A 115 7.08 -14.47 -1.55
CA ARG A 115 7.12 -15.54 -2.56
C ARG A 115 5.73 -16.05 -2.97
N ARG A 116 4.74 -16.00 -2.07
CA ARG A 116 3.36 -16.39 -2.38
C ARG A 116 2.60 -15.35 -3.20
N LEU A 117 3.07 -14.10 -3.23
CA LEU A 117 2.47 -13.07 -4.08
C LEU A 117 2.73 -13.32 -5.56
N ALA A 118 3.83 -14.04 -5.89
CA ALA A 118 4.27 -14.39 -7.24
C ALA A 118 4.24 -13.16 -8.18
N LEU A 119 5.02 -12.13 -7.80
CA LEU A 119 4.96 -10.84 -8.48
C LEU A 119 5.69 -10.91 -9.82
N ASP A 120 4.96 -10.66 -10.89
CA ASP A 120 5.46 -10.54 -12.24
C ASP A 120 4.60 -9.52 -13.03
N HIS A 121 4.95 -9.29 -14.30
CA HIS A 121 4.21 -8.39 -15.19
C HIS A 121 2.73 -8.77 -15.40
N THR A 122 2.38 -10.04 -15.17
CA THR A 122 1.01 -10.55 -15.35
C THR A 122 0.19 -10.41 -14.08
N SER A 123 0.78 -10.67 -12.91
CA SER A 123 0.07 -10.66 -11.63
C SER A 123 -0.09 -9.25 -11.05
N LEU A 124 0.91 -8.38 -11.24
CA LEU A 124 0.96 -7.06 -10.61
C LEU A 124 -0.24 -6.14 -10.97
N PRO A 125 -0.73 -6.07 -12.23
CA PRO A 125 -1.93 -5.31 -12.55
C PRO A 125 -3.17 -5.73 -11.74
N GLY A 126 -3.30 -7.03 -11.41
CA GLY A 126 -4.40 -7.53 -10.58
C GLY A 126 -4.35 -6.99 -9.15
N TYR A 127 -3.16 -6.84 -8.57
CA TYR A 127 -2.99 -6.20 -7.26
C TYR A 127 -3.33 -4.70 -7.32
N VAL A 128 -2.89 -4.00 -8.37
CA VAL A 128 -3.20 -2.57 -8.58
C VAL A 128 -4.71 -2.36 -8.60
N GLU A 129 -5.44 -3.11 -9.42
CA GLU A 129 -6.89 -2.98 -9.53
C GLU A 129 -7.61 -3.34 -8.23
N ARG A 130 -7.21 -4.45 -7.58
CA ARG A 130 -7.80 -4.86 -6.31
C ARG A 130 -7.62 -3.79 -5.23
N TYR A 131 -6.41 -3.26 -5.06
CA TYR A 131 -6.12 -2.24 -4.05
C TYR A 131 -6.74 -0.88 -4.41
N ARG A 132 -6.92 -0.59 -5.71
CA ARG A 132 -7.65 0.58 -6.19
C ARG A 132 -9.15 0.53 -5.86
N ALA A 133 -9.74 -0.65 -5.83
CA ALA A 133 -11.14 -0.83 -5.44
C ALA A 133 -11.40 -0.71 -3.93
N LEU A 134 -10.39 -0.96 -3.09
CA LEU A 134 -10.50 -0.90 -1.62
C LEU A 134 -10.41 0.54 -1.09
N THR A 135 -11.50 1.30 -1.26
CA THR A 135 -11.66 2.62 -0.63
C THR A 135 -11.97 2.50 0.85
N ARG A 136 -11.93 3.62 1.58
CA ARG A 136 -12.25 3.64 3.01
C ARG A 136 -13.68 3.15 3.27
N GLU A 137 -14.62 3.61 2.46
CA GLU A 137 -16.04 3.26 2.53
C GLU A 137 -16.27 1.77 2.24
N VAL A 138 -15.52 1.20 1.29
CA VAL A 138 -15.56 -0.25 1.01
C VAL A 138 -15.01 -1.04 2.19
N LEU A 139 -13.87 -0.63 2.76
CA LEU A 139 -13.27 -1.30 3.90
C LEU A 139 -14.17 -1.28 5.15
N GLU A 140 -14.88 -0.18 5.40
CA GLU A 140 -15.87 -0.09 6.47
C GLU A 140 -17.13 -0.91 6.14
N GLY A 141 -17.66 -0.79 4.93
CA GLY A 141 -18.87 -1.49 4.49
C GLY A 141 -18.73 -3.02 4.43
N GLU A 142 -17.52 -3.51 4.14
CA GLU A 142 -17.20 -4.94 4.12
C GLU A 142 -16.69 -5.46 5.49
N GLY A 143 -16.60 -4.58 6.50
CA GLY A 143 -16.20 -4.96 7.86
C GLY A 143 -14.71 -5.27 8.04
N HIS A 144 -13.85 -4.78 7.15
CA HIS A 144 -12.40 -4.82 7.33
C HIS A 144 -11.94 -3.85 8.43
N LEU A 145 -12.65 -2.71 8.57
CA LEU A 145 -12.44 -1.73 9.62
C LEU A 145 -13.62 -1.74 10.61
N LEU A 146 -13.32 -1.61 11.89
CA LEU A 146 -14.26 -1.67 13.01
C LEU A 146 -14.22 -0.33 13.77
N ASP A 147 -15.23 0.52 13.53
CA ASP A 147 -15.34 1.86 14.13
C ASP A 147 -14.01 2.66 14.08
N PRO A 148 -13.39 2.81 12.90
CA PRO A 148 -12.07 3.42 12.80
C PRO A 148 -12.14 4.93 13.09
N PRO A 149 -11.05 5.55 13.61
CA PRO A 149 -11.00 6.99 13.81
C PRO A 149 -11.23 7.74 12.49
N HIS A 150 -11.78 8.96 12.58
CA HIS A 150 -11.95 9.84 11.42
C HIS A 150 -10.62 10.05 10.68
N LYS A 151 -10.69 10.22 9.36
CA LYS A 151 -9.52 10.46 8.51
C LYS A 151 -8.81 11.75 8.90
N GLY A 152 -7.48 11.71 8.89
CA GLY A 152 -6.61 12.76 9.44
C GLY A 152 -6.44 12.71 10.96
N GLY A 153 -7.11 11.79 11.66
CA GLY A 153 -7.01 11.60 13.10
C GLY A 153 -5.82 10.73 13.52
N PRO A 154 -5.90 10.06 14.69
CA PRO A 154 -4.89 9.10 15.15
C PRO A 154 -4.68 7.93 14.16
N LEU A 155 -3.59 7.17 14.37
CA LEU A 155 -3.40 5.89 13.70
C LEU A 155 -4.60 4.98 13.95
N ILE A 156 -4.94 4.16 12.96
CA ILE A 156 -5.86 3.05 13.16
C ILE A 156 -5.07 1.98 13.90
N SER A 157 -5.39 1.75 15.16
CA SER A 157 -4.82 0.67 15.96
C SER A 157 -5.39 -0.69 15.54
N PRO A 158 -4.75 -1.82 15.91
CA PRO A 158 -5.27 -3.16 15.60
C PRO A 158 -6.70 -3.42 16.09
N GLU A 159 -7.16 -2.77 17.17
CA GLU A 159 -8.52 -2.93 17.69
C GLU A 159 -9.61 -2.40 16.74
N HIS A 160 -9.23 -1.53 15.80
CA HIS A 160 -10.10 -1.00 14.76
C HIS A 160 -10.03 -1.79 13.44
N ARG A 161 -9.38 -2.96 13.42
CA ARG A 161 -9.29 -3.83 12.26
C ARG A 161 -9.84 -5.21 12.57
N ALA A 162 -10.69 -5.71 11.68
CA ALA A 162 -11.03 -7.12 11.70
C ALA A 162 -9.81 -7.96 11.27
N PRO A 163 -9.78 -9.28 11.57
CA PRO A 163 -8.70 -10.15 11.10
C PRO A 163 -8.46 -10.09 9.59
N SER A 164 -9.52 -9.87 8.80
CA SER A 164 -9.42 -9.68 7.35
C SER A 164 -8.74 -8.36 6.96
N GLY A 165 -9.00 -7.27 7.71
CA GLY A 165 -8.32 -5.98 7.53
C GLY A 165 -6.84 -6.05 7.92
N GLU A 166 -6.52 -6.79 8.99
CA GLU A 166 -5.13 -7.03 9.40
C GLU A 166 -4.36 -7.88 8.36
N ALA A 167 -5.02 -8.87 7.77
CA ALA A 167 -4.45 -9.65 6.68
C ALA A 167 -4.18 -8.79 5.43
N LEU A 168 -5.11 -7.90 5.06
CA LEU A 168 -4.92 -6.93 3.97
C LEU A 168 -3.77 -5.96 4.26
N LEU A 169 -3.67 -5.45 5.49
CA LEU A 169 -2.57 -4.58 5.89
C LEU A 169 -1.23 -5.31 5.73
N THR A 170 -1.14 -6.53 6.26
CA THR A 170 0.07 -7.36 6.14
C THR A 170 0.45 -7.61 4.69
N GLU A 171 -0.51 -8.04 3.86
CA GLU A 171 -0.28 -8.29 2.43
C GLU A 171 0.17 -7.02 1.69
N SER A 172 -0.45 -5.86 1.99
CA SER A 172 -0.10 -4.59 1.35
C SER A 172 1.30 -4.10 1.74
N LYS A 173 1.74 -4.34 2.99
CA LYS A 173 3.11 -4.05 3.44
C LYS A 173 4.12 -5.01 2.81
N ASP A 174 3.79 -6.29 2.67
CA ASP A 174 4.64 -7.26 1.99
C ASP A 174 4.77 -6.93 0.50
N LEU A 175 3.67 -6.53 -0.17
CA LEU A 175 3.69 -6.06 -1.55
C LEU A 175 4.58 -4.83 -1.69
N LEU A 176 4.40 -3.81 -0.85
CA LEU A 176 5.22 -2.60 -0.87
C LEU A 176 6.72 -2.94 -0.68
N HIS A 177 7.04 -3.80 0.28
CA HIS A 177 8.41 -4.26 0.50
C HIS A 177 8.98 -4.97 -0.73
N ALA A 178 8.20 -5.87 -1.34
CA ALA A 178 8.62 -6.60 -2.54
C ALA A 178 8.83 -5.68 -3.75
N LEU A 179 8.00 -4.65 -3.91
CA LEU A 179 8.14 -3.67 -4.99
C LEU A 179 9.38 -2.81 -4.85
N LEU A 180 9.76 -2.45 -3.62
CA LEU A 180 10.91 -1.60 -3.33
C LEU A 180 12.23 -2.39 -3.27
N PHE A 181 12.21 -3.62 -2.74
CA PHE A 181 13.45 -4.34 -2.39
C PHE A 181 13.50 -5.78 -2.89
N GLY A 182 12.41 -6.33 -3.43
CA GLY A 182 12.34 -7.75 -3.79
C GLY A 182 13.05 -8.07 -5.10
N GLY A 183 13.84 -9.15 -5.08
CA GLY A 183 14.49 -9.75 -6.24
C GLY A 183 13.93 -11.13 -6.62
N ALA A 184 14.60 -11.79 -7.57
CA ALA A 184 14.21 -13.12 -8.06
C ALA A 184 14.24 -14.19 -6.94
N GLU A 185 15.16 -14.05 -5.98
CA GLU A 185 15.29 -14.86 -4.77
C GLU A 185 14.06 -14.79 -3.85
N ASP A 186 13.35 -13.67 -3.88
CA ASP A 186 12.10 -13.43 -3.16
C ASP A 186 10.86 -13.80 -4.00
N GLY A 187 11.04 -14.31 -5.22
CA GLY A 187 9.95 -14.62 -6.13
C GLY A 187 9.35 -13.39 -6.82
N VAL A 188 10.12 -12.31 -6.95
CA VAL A 188 9.76 -11.11 -7.70
C VAL A 188 10.45 -11.13 -9.06
N TRP A 189 9.67 -11.26 -10.12
CA TRP A 189 10.11 -11.40 -11.52
C TRP A 189 9.68 -10.19 -12.34
N LEU A 190 10.26 -9.04 -12.00
CA LEU A 190 10.01 -7.76 -12.65
C LEU A 190 11.28 -7.30 -13.35
N ASP A 191 11.20 -7.08 -14.66
CA ASP A 191 12.31 -6.61 -15.48
C ASP A 191 12.47 -5.09 -15.30
N ARG A 192 13.23 -4.69 -14.27
CA ARG A 192 13.43 -3.28 -13.90
C ARG A 192 14.37 -2.63 -14.91
N VAL A 193 13.85 -1.71 -15.70
CA VAL A 193 14.56 -1.04 -16.81
C VAL A 193 14.92 0.41 -16.47
N GLU A 194 14.30 1.00 -15.47
CA GLU A 194 14.49 2.39 -15.06
C GLU A 194 14.74 2.48 -13.55
N ARG A 195 15.30 3.60 -13.09
CA ARG A 195 15.50 3.90 -11.66
C ARG A 195 14.70 5.15 -11.30
N GLU A 196 13.90 5.04 -10.26
CA GLU A 196 13.07 6.13 -9.76
C GLU A 196 13.30 6.36 -8.26
N LEU A 197 13.03 7.58 -7.81
CA LEU A 197 13.11 8.02 -6.43
C LEU A 197 11.70 8.26 -5.88
N LEU A 198 11.30 7.46 -4.90
CA LEU A 198 10.13 7.71 -4.07
C LEU A 198 10.50 8.62 -2.91
N THR A 199 9.87 9.80 -2.84
CA THR A 199 9.88 10.69 -1.67
C THR A 199 8.53 10.63 -0.97
N LEU A 200 8.51 10.23 0.30
CA LEU A 200 7.30 10.09 1.11
C LEU A 200 7.37 11.00 2.34
N THR A 201 6.32 11.80 2.56
CA THR A 201 6.20 12.71 3.71
C THR A 201 5.13 12.21 4.65
N ILE A 202 5.50 11.89 5.90
CA ILE A 202 4.59 11.35 6.92
C ILE A 202 4.77 12.09 8.24
N PRO A 203 3.69 12.37 9.00
CA PRO A 203 3.83 12.91 10.35
C PRO A 203 4.73 12.02 11.23
N LYS A 204 5.70 12.62 11.90
CA LYS A 204 6.73 11.92 12.69
C LYS A 204 6.13 10.96 13.72
N ALA A 205 5.01 11.34 14.33
CA ALA A 205 4.29 10.48 15.28
C ALA A 205 3.79 9.16 14.65
N LYS A 206 3.63 9.11 13.33
CA LYS A 206 3.10 7.99 12.56
C LYS A 206 4.15 7.26 11.72
N ALA A 207 5.37 7.81 11.61
CA ALA A 207 6.44 7.24 10.78
C ALA A 207 6.77 5.77 11.12
N HIS A 208 6.58 5.37 12.38
CA HIS A 208 6.80 3.99 12.81
C HIS A 208 5.89 2.96 12.10
N ALA A 209 4.72 3.36 11.58
CA ALA A 209 3.80 2.47 10.86
C ALA A 209 4.45 1.83 9.62
N ILE A 210 5.37 2.56 8.99
CA ILE A 210 6.13 2.10 7.81
C ILE A 210 7.60 1.83 8.10
N GLY A 211 8.08 2.12 9.31
CA GLY A 211 9.50 1.97 9.67
C GLY A 211 10.04 0.54 9.48
N SER A 212 9.18 -0.48 9.62
CA SER A 212 9.56 -1.88 9.39
C SER A 212 9.79 -2.26 7.92
N ILE A 213 9.27 -1.44 6.99
CA ILE A 213 9.43 -1.57 5.54
C ILE A 213 10.63 -0.73 5.10
N MET A 214 10.77 0.48 5.64
CA MET A 214 11.69 1.50 5.16
C MET A 214 13.03 1.56 5.91
N ARG A 215 13.49 0.48 6.55
CA ARG A 215 14.76 0.49 7.31
C ARG A 215 16.00 0.78 6.44
N THR A 216 15.89 0.55 5.14
CA THR A 216 16.91 0.84 4.13
C THR A 216 16.75 2.22 3.49
N ALA A 217 15.68 2.96 3.83
CA ALA A 217 15.47 4.31 3.34
C ALA A 217 16.44 5.29 4.00
N THR A 218 16.89 6.28 3.25
CA THR A 218 17.62 7.40 3.84
C THR A 218 16.59 8.29 4.54
N GLU A 219 16.55 8.21 5.88
CA GLU A 219 15.75 9.13 6.68
C GLU A 219 16.46 10.48 6.74
N THR A 220 15.94 11.44 5.97
CA THR A 220 16.35 12.83 6.15
C THR A 220 15.37 13.45 7.13
N GLY A 221 15.80 13.59 8.38
CA GLY A 221 15.07 14.33 9.40
C GLY A 221 15.01 15.81 9.02
N ALA A 222 14.14 16.17 8.09
CA ALA A 222 13.79 17.54 7.83
C ALA A 222 12.63 17.88 8.76
N GLU A 223 12.79 18.88 9.63
CA GLU A 223 11.65 19.63 10.16
C GLU A 223 11.03 20.38 8.96
N GLY A 224 10.33 19.63 8.11
CA GLY A 224 9.80 20.12 6.86
C GLY A 224 8.69 21.11 7.17
N ALA A 225 8.91 22.38 6.85
CA ALA A 225 7.89 23.42 6.76
C ALA A 225 6.90 23.17 5.60
N TRP A 226 6.65 21.90 5.26
CA TRP A 226 5.68 21.53 4.23
C TRP A 226 4.29 21.87 4.76
N HIS A 227 3.69 22.88 4.14
CA HIS A 227 2.31 23.26 4.37
C HIS A 227 1.47 22.65 3.26
N ASP A 228 0.37 21.98 3.64
CA ASP A 228 -0.63 21.55 2.67
C ASP A 228 -1.10 22.78 1.86
N PRO A 229 -0.86 22.83 0.54
CA PRO A 229 -1.26 23.96 -0.30
C PRO A 229 -2.77 24.22 -0.27
N GLN A 230 -3.56 23.19 0.01
CA GLN A 230 -5.02 23.23 0.02
C GLN A 230 -5.59 23.38 1.45
N ARG A 231 -4.75 23.31 2.49
CA ARG A 231 -5.14 23.36 3.93
C ARG A 231 -6.24 22.35 4.31
N VAL A 232 -6.26 21.19 3.67
CA VAL A 232 -7.22 20.12 3.95
C VAL A 232 -6.68 19.17 5.03
N ALA A 233 -5.36 19.06 5.16
CA ALA A 233 -4.70 18.30 6.20
C ALA A 233 -4.90 18.96 7.57
N ALA A 234 -5.38 18.18 8.54
CA ALA A 234 -5.64 18.64 9.91
C ALA A 234 -4.36 18.99 10.71
N ASP A 235 -3.17 18.81 10.11
CA ASP A 235 -1.88 18.78 10.81
C ASP A 235 -0.93 19.89 10.33
N GLU A 236 -1.43 21.13 10.21
CA GLU A 236 -0.68 22.33 9.76
C GLU A 236 0.62 22.64 10.58
N ARG A 237 0.94 21.89 11.64
CA ARG A 237 2.12 22.09 12.50
C ARG A 237 2.81 20.80 12.98
N ALA A 238 2.43 19.62 12.50
CA ALA A 238 3.10 18.40 12.94
C ALA A 238 4.50 18.28 12.35
N ALA A 239 5.48 17.88 13.17
CA ALA A 239 6.80 17.53 12.68
C ALA A 239 6.66 16.36 11.70
N ASN A 240 7.22 16.49 10.50
CA ASN A 240 7.18 15.46 9.46
C ASN A 240 8.50 14.69 9.40
N THR A 241 8.44 13.45 8.94
CA THR A 241 9.57 12.64 8.51
C THR A 241 9.52 12.52 7.00
N ILE A 242 10.63 12.81 6.32
CA ILE A 242 10.79 12.62 4.87
C ILE A 242 11.62 11.36 4.64
N LEU A 243 11.06 10.43 3.87
CA LEU A 243 11.74 9.21 3.47
C LEU A 243 12.01 9.23 1.98
N GLN A 244 13.23 8.89 1.60
CA GLN A 244 13.67 8.81 0.22
C GLN A 244 14.18 7.40 -0.08
N ILE A 245 13.61 6.78 -1.12
CA ILE A 245 13.86 5.39 -1.49
C ILE A 245 13.96 5.29 -3.00
N GLU A 246 15.09 4.80 -3.48
CA GLU A 246 15.22 4.43 -4.88
C GLU A 246 14.59 3.07 -5.13
N TYR A 247 13.92 2.91 -6.26
CA TYR A 247 13.37 1.65 -6.72
C TYR A 247 13.53 1.50 -8.22
N GLY A 248 13.55 0.25 -8.69
CA GLY A 248 13.54 -0.02 -10.12
C GLY A 248 12.13 0.10 -10.69
N GLU A 249 11.93 0.76 -11.83
CA GLU A 249 10.66 0.78 -12.54
C GLU A 249 10.70 -0.17 -13.74
N VAL A 250 9.54 -0.71 -14.11
CA VAL A 250 9.35 -1.47 -15.35
C VAL A 250 8.63 -0.59 -16.38
N GLY A 251 8.73 -0.93 -17.67
CA GLY A 251 8.05 -0.16 -18.71
C GLY A 251 6.56 0.07 -18.42
N GLY A 252 6.12 1.33 -18.53
CA GLY A 252 4.72 1.73 -18.31
C GLY A 252 4.32 1.98 -16.86
N GLU A 253 5.26 2.41 -16.00
CA GLU A 253 5.02 2.88 -14.63
C GLU A 253 4.22 1.87 -13.77
N LEU A 254 4.41 0.57 -14.01
CA LEU A 254 3.58 -0.45 -13.37
C LEU A 254 3.95 -0.59 -11.88
N VAL A 255 5.23 -0.47 -11.55
CA VAL A 255 5.71 -0.54 -10.17
C VAL A 255 5.23 0.68 -9.40
N GLY A 256 5.42 1.88 -9.94
CA GLY A 256 4.98 3.14 -9.34
C GLY A 256 3.49 3.12 -9.04
N ARG A 257 2.66 2.71 -10.02
CA ARG A 257 1.21 2.54 -9.81
C ARG A 257 0.87 1.54 -8.70
N ALA A 258 1.61 0.45 -8.58
CA ALA A 258 1.43 -0.52 -7.51
C ALA A 258 1.88 -0.01 -6.14
N ILE A 259 2.99 0.72 -6.07
CA ILE A 259 3.45 1.40 -4.86
C ILE A 259 2.38 2.39 -4.38
N THR A 260 1.84 3.24 -5.27
CA THR A 260 0.77 4.18 -4.93
C THR A 260 -0.48 3.46 -4.40
N ALA A 261 -0.90 2.38 -5.07
CA ALA A 261 -2.06 1.61 -4.64
C ALA A 261 -1.85 0.97 -3.25
N ALA A 262 -0.67 0.41 -2.99
CA ALA A 262 -0.30 -0.16 -1.70
C ALA A 262 -0.24 0.90 -0.59
N LEU A 263 0.45 2.03 -0.81
CA LEU A 263 0.53 3.13 0.14
C LEU A 263 -0.84 3.70 0.49
N ARG A 264 -1.74 3.83 -0.50
CA ARG A 264 -3.12 4.28 -0.27
C ARG A 264 -3.90 3.30 0.60
N LEU A 265 -3.75 2.00 0.37
CA LEU A 265 -4.39 0.97 1.19
C LEU A 265 -3.84 0.98 2.63
N ILE A 266 -2.51 1.05 2.80
CA ILE A 266 -1.85 1.20 4.10
C ILE A 266 -2.35 2.47 4.82
N ASN A 267 -2.54 3.58 4.09
CA ASN A 267 -3.11 4.80 4.65
C ASN A 267 -4.55 4.61 5.14
N ASN A 268 -5.35 3.77 4.46
CA ASN A 268 -6.72 3.49 4.86
C ASN A 268 -6.83 2.51 6.02
N LEU A 269 -5.83 1.64 6.22
CA LEU A 269 -5.82 0.59 7.23
C LEU A 269 -5.02 0.94 8.50
N GLU A 270 -4.04 1.85 8.43
CA GLU A 270 -3.14 2.13 9.55
C GLU A 270 -2.79 3.61 9.72
N ILE A 271 -2.18 4.27 8.71
CA ILE A 271 -1.62 5.63 8.86
C ILE A 271 -2.73 6.67 9.11
N ASN A 272 -3.86 6.51 8.43
CA ASN A 272 -5.06 7.32 8.60
C ASN A 272 -4.90 8.82 8.29
N GLU A 273 -4.02 9.20 7.36
CA GLU A 273 -3.97 10.56 6.86
C GLU A 273 -5.13 10.88 5.93
N GLN A 274 -5.54 12.14 5.94
CA GLN A 274 -6.46 12.70 4.94
C GLN A 274 -5.81 12.70 3.56
N VAL A 275 -4.53 13.10 3.51
CA VAL A 275 -3.69 13.07 2.31
C VAL A 275 -2.33 12.52 2.71
N LEU A 276 -1.95 11.37 2.15
CA LEU A 276 -0.60 10.83 2.28
C LEU A 276 0.23 11.30 1.08
N TYR A 277 1.20 12.19 1.31
CA TYR A 277 1.99 12.78 0.23
C TYR A 277 3.15 11.88 -0.17
N GLY A 278 3.13 11.41 -1.41
CA GLY A 278 4.24 10.72 -2.06
C GLY A 278 4.54 11.35 -3.42
N ARG A 279 5.81 11.46 -3.77
CA ARG A 279 6.30 11.93 -5.07
C ARG A 279 7.25 10.89 -5.64
N MET A 280 7.11 10.57 -6.91
CA MET A 280 8.01 9.70 -7.67
C MET A 280 8.71 10.55 -8.72
N GLU A 281 10.02 10.37 -8.86
CA GLU A 281 10.85 11.11 -9.82
C GLU A 281 11.79 10.15 -10.53
N ASN A 282 11.99 10.34 -11.84
CA ASN A 282 12.98 9.57 -12.57
C ASN A 282 14.39 10.03 -12.14
N VAL A 283 15.27 9.09 -11.79
CA VAL A 283 16.65 9.41 -11.42
C VAL A 283 17.47 9.44 -12.69
N GLU A 284 17.69 10.63 -13.23
CA GLU A 284 18.62 10.81 -14.35
C GLU A 284 20.03 10.38 -13.88
N GLU A 285 20.58 9.33 -14.50
CA GLU A 285 21.99 8.99 -14.31
C GLU A 285 22.82 10.16 -14.84
N THR A 286 23.30 10.99 -13.91
CA THR A 286 24.22 12.06 -14.27
C THR A 286 25.51 11.39 -14.71
N THR A 287 25.72 11.27 -16.02
CA THR A 287 27.00 10.92 -16.61
C THR A 287 28.00 12.02 -16.30
N LEU A 288 28.48 12.08 -15.07
CA LEU A 288 29.77 12.67 -14.77
C LEU A 288 30.81 11.71 -15.34
N ASP A 289 31.18 11.94 -16.60
CA ASP A 289 32.37 11.33 -17.20
C ASP A 289 33.58 11.58 -16.26
N PRO A 290 34.37 10.55 -15.95
CA PRO A 290 35.50 10.63 -15.00
C PRO A 290 36.64 11.53 -15.46
#